data_AF-A0A6M0F2U0-F1
#
_entry.id   AF-A0A6M0F2U0-F1
#
_cell.length_a   1.000
_cell.length_b   1.000
_cell.length_c   1.000
_cell.angle_alpha   90.00
_cell.angle_beta   90.00
_cell.angle_gamma   90.00
#
_symmetry.space_group_name_H-M   'P 1'
#
loop_
_entity.id
_entity.type
_entity.pdbx_description
1 polymer ?
#
loop_
_entity_poly.entity_id
_entity_poly.type
_entity_poly.pdbx_seq_one_letter_code
_entity_poly.pdbx_strand_id
1 'polypeptide(L)'
;MPTKKAKLKKQSLGGEALVKEVCRRIRVARSYWDAHNNRACRGEREKALALYNTLTPEQKDKIPQQLRVWLRYRSEKYFGPHRTSPGR
;
A
#
# COMPACT_ATOMS: atom_id res chain seq x y z
N MET A 1 -29.26 -6.44 -2.72
CA MET A 1 -28.80 -5.16 -3.31
C MET A 1 -27.54 -5.42 -4.12
N PRO A 2 -27.55 -5.32 -5.46
CA PRO A 2 -26.38 -5.64 -6.28
C PRO A 2 -25.32 -4.53 -6.17
N THR A 3 -24.13 -4.88 -5.67
CA THR A 3 -23.01 -3.97 -5.52
C THR A 3 -22.41 -3.63 -6.89
N LYS A 4 -22.61 -2.38 -7.34
CA LYS A 4 -22.03 -1.86 -8.58
C LYS A 4 -20.51 -1.91 -8.50
N LYS A 5 -19.89 -2.90 -9.16
CA LYS A 5 -18.44 -2.96 -9.37
C LYS A 5 -18.07 -1.92 -10.45
N ALA A 6 -17.58 -0.76 -10.02
CA ALA A 6 -17.03 0.24 -10.92
C ALA A 6 -15.69 -0.27 -11.51
N LYS A 7 -15.66 -0.53 -12.82
CA LYS A 7 -14.42 -0.73 -13.58
C LYS A 7 -13.60 0.57 -13.51
N LEU A 8 -12.53 0.57 -12.72
CA LEU A 8 -11.61 1.70 -12.61
C LEU A 8 -10.79 1.84 -13.90
N LYS A 9 -11.10 2.88 -14.68
CA LYS A 9 -10.30 3.33 -15.82
C LYS A 9 -8.87 3.61 -15.33
N LYS A 10 -7.87 3.16 -16.10
CA LYS A 10 -6.48 3.62 -16.08
C LYS A 10 -6.43 5.11 -16.50
N GLN A 11 -7.04 6.01 -15.74
CA GLN A 11 -6.77 7.43 -15.87
C GLN A 11 -5.45 7.69 -15.15
N SER A 12 -4.53 8.37 -15.82
CA SER A 12 -3.32 8.93 -15.23
C SER A 12 -3.70 9.66 -13.95
N LEU A 13 -3.42 9.02 -12.80
CA LEU A 13 -3.78 9.53 -11.48
C LEU A 13 -2.94 10.77 -11.20
N GLY A 14 -3.49 11.95 -11.45
CA GLY A 14 -2.84 13.23 -11.17
C GLY A 14 -2.93 13.58 -9.68
N GLY A 15 -1.79 13.97 -9.08
CA GLY A 15 -1.67 14.61 -7.77
C GLY A 15 -2.46 13.96 -6.63
N GLU A 16 -3.65 14.49 -6.35
CA GLU A 16 -4.51 14.03 -5.26
C GLU A 16 -5.07 12.61 -5.48
N ALA A 17 -5.33 12.25 -6.74
CA ALA A 17 -5.79 10.91 -7.08
C ALA A 17 -4.72 9.85 -6.77
N LEU A 18 -3.43 10.20 -6.95
CA LEU A 18 -2.30 9.36 -6.61
C LEU A 18 -2.22 9.14 -5.08
N VAL A 19 -2.38 10.21 -4.29
CA VAL A 19 -2.43 10.14 -2.82
C VAL A 19 -3.57 9.22 -2.35
N LYS A 20 -4.77 9.37 -2.93
CA LYS A 20 -5.94 8.55 -2.61
C LYS A 20 -5.71 7.08 -2.95
N GLU A 21 -5.11 6.79 -4.10
CA GLU A 21 -4.78 5.41 -4.50
C GLU A 21 -3.71 4.79 -3.59
N VAL A 22 -2.68 5.54 -3.20
CA VAL A 22 -1.66 5.08 -2.24
C VAL A 22 -2.32 4.75 -0.90
N CYS A 23 -3.16 5.65 -0.37
CA CYS A 23 -3.91 5.40 0.85
C CYS A 23 -4.78 4.13 0.74
N ARG A 24 -5.47 3.96 -0.39
CA ARG A 24 -6.30 2.78 -0.66
C ARG A 24 -5.45 1.49 -0.64
N ARG A 25 -4.31 1.47 -1.33
CA ARG A 25 -3.43 0.29 -1.37
C ARG A 25 -2.85 -0.04 0.00
N ILE A 26 -2.46 0.96 0.80
CA ILE A 26 -1.98 0.70 2.17
C ILE A 26 -3.10 0.08 3.02
N ARG A 27 -4.35 0.56 2.92
CA ARG A 27 -5.49 -0.06 3.64
C ARG A 27 -5.75 -1.49 3.19
N VAL A 28 -5.65 -1.78 1.89
CA VAL A 28 -5.80 -3.14 1.36
C VAL A 28 -4.68 -4.04 1.88
N ALA A 29 -3.43 -3.58 1.86
CA ALA A 29 -2.30 -4.32 2.43
C ALA A 29 -2.53 -4.60 3.93
N ARG A 30 -3.03 -3.62 4.69
CA ARG A 30 -3.42 -3.81 6.10
C ARG A 30 -4.53 -4.84 6.27
N SER A 31 -5.56 -4.82 5.42
CA SER A 31 -6.63 -5.82 5.50
C SER A 31 -6.12 -7.24 5.25
N TYR A 32 -5.14 -7.40 4.33
CA TYR A 32 -4.49 -8.70 4.13
C TYR A 32 -3.57 -9.10 5.28
N TRP A 33 -2.92 -8.12 5.92
CA TRP A 33 -2.17 -8.34 7.15
C TRP A 33 -3.07 -8.86 8.27
N ASP A 34 -4.19 -8.18 8.51
CA ASP A 34 -5.17 -8.55 9.55
C ASP A 34 -5.79 -9.93 9.25
N ALA A 35 -6.00 -10.25 7.97
CA ALA A 35 -6.45 -11.57 7.49
C ALA A 35 -5.33 -12.64 7.45
N HIS A 36 -4.11 -12.34 7.93
CA HIS A 36 -2.94 -13.23 7.90
C HIS A 36 -2.54 -13.73 6.50
N ASN A 37 -3.01 -13.07 5.45
CA ASN A 37 -2.66 -13.37 4.06
C ASN A 37 -1.37 -12.63 3.68
N ASN A 38 -0.25 -13.12 4.22
CA ASN A 38 1.06 -12.49 4.09
C ASN A 38 1.55 -12.38 2.63
N ARG A 39 1.16 -13.33 1.77
CA ARG A 39 1.52 -13.30 0.34
C ARG A 39 0.86 -12.12 -0.37
N ALA A 40 -0.46 -11.94 -0.18
CA ALA A 40 -1.18 -10.82 -0.77
C ALA A 40 -0.76 -9.48 -0.15
N CYS A 41 -0.52 -9.46 1.17
CA CYS A 41 -0.02 -8.27 1.87
C CYS A 41 1.32 -7.80 1.30
N ARG A 42 2.27 -8.70 1.03
CA ARG A 42 3.57 -8.35 0.42
C ARG A 42 3.39 -7.68 -0.95
N GLY A 43 2.59 -8.28 -1.83
CA GLY A 43 2.36 -7.74 -3.18
C GLY A 43 1.68 -6.37 -3.18
N GLU A 44 0.69 -6.15 -2.31
CA GLU A 44 0.05 -4.83 -2.20
C GLU A 44 0.95 -3.80 -1.51
N ARG A 45 1.81 -4.23 -0.58
CA ARG A 45 2.83 -3.37 0.03
C ARG A 45 3.83 -2.87 -1.01
N GLU A 46 4.41 -3.76 -1.82
CA GLU A 46 5.37 -3.37 -2.86
C GLU A 46 4.76 -2.36 -3.85
N LYS A 47 3.53 -2.63 -4.29
CA LYS A 47 2.73 -1.73 -5.11
C LYS A 47 2.50 -0.37 -4.45
N ALA A 48 2.17 -0.35 -3.15
CA ALA A 48 1.98 0.89 -2.41
C ALA A 48 3.29 1.67 -2.25
N LEU A 49 4.41 0.96 -2.03
CA LEU A 49 5.74 1.55 -1.88
C LEU A 49 6.23 2.17 -3.20
N ALA A 50 6.02 1.48 -4.32
CA ALA A 50 6.34 1.99 -5.65
C ALA A 50 5.60 3.31 -5.93
N LEU A 51 4.29 3.38 -5.65
CA LEU A 51 3.52 4.62 -5.80
C LEU A 51 3.94 5.68 -4.78
N TYR A 52 4.23 5.29 -3.53
CA TYR A 52 4.70 6.20 -2.49
C TYR A 52 6.01 6.91 -2.86
N ASN A 53 6.93 6.20 -3.52
CA ASN A 53 8.20 6.77 -3.95
C ASN A 53 8.04 7.81 -5.07
N THR A 54 6.94 7.76 -5.83
CA THR A 54 6.64 8.77 -6.87
C THR A 54 5.98 10.05 -6.33
N LEU A 55 5.52 10.06 -5.08
CA LEU A 55 4.86 11.21 -4.46
C LEU A 55 5.87 12.28 -4.03
N THR A 56 5.49 13.55 -4.22
CA THR A 56 6.22 14.71 -3.67
C THR A 56 6.09 14.77 -2.14
N PRO A 57 6.97 15.49 -1.42
CA PRO A 57 6.87 15.65 0.03
C PRO A 57 5.50 16.17 0.49
N GLU A 58 4.98 17.20 -0.19
CA GLU A 58 3.66 17.79 0.08
C GLU A 58 2.52 16.78 -0.07
N GLN A 59 2.61 15.89 -1.06
CA GLN A 59 1.63 14.84 -1.28
C GLN A 59 1.73 13.73 -0.23
N LYS A 60 2.95 13.42 0.23
CA LYS A 60 3.18 12.48 1.33
C LYS A 60 2.58 12.98 2.64
N ASP A 61 2.57 14.29 2.88
CA ASP A 61 1.97 14.87 4.07
C ASP A 61 0.44 14.75 4.12
N LYS A 62 -0.21 14.72 2.95
CA LYS A 62 -1.64 14.41 2.83
C LYS A 62 -1.98 12.97 3.22
N ILE A 63 -1.00 12.06 3.32
CA ILE A 63 -1.24 10.69 3.76
C ILE A 63 -1.33 10.65 5.29
N PRO A 64 -2.40 10.04 5.86
CA PRO A 64 -2.51 9.86 7.30
C PRO A 64 -1.25 9.22 7.91
N GLN A 65 -0.73 9.80 8.98
CA GLN A 65 0.51 9.35 9.64
C GLN A 65 0.49 7.86 9.97
N GLN A 66 -0.65 7.34 10.44
CA GLN A 66 -0.86 5.92 10.74
C GLN A 66 -0.53 5.01 9.54
N LEU A 67 -0.90 5.42 8.31
CA LEU A 67 -0.63 4.66 7.09
C LEU A 67 0.84 4.79 6.66
N ARG A 68 1.45 5.96 6.82
CA ARG A 68 2.88 6.17 6.56
C ARG A 68 3.76 5.33 7.47
N VAL A 69 3.48 5.34 8.77
CA VAL A 69 4.22 4.56 9.77
C VAL A 69 4.05 3.06 9.50
N TRP A 70 2.84 2.61 9.17
CA TRP A 70 2.63 1.21 8.81
C TRP A 70 3.44 0.80 7.57
N LEU A 71 3.41 1.60 6.50
CA LEU A 71 4.10 1.31 5.25
C LEU A 71 5.64 1.35 5.40
N ARG A 72 6.20 2.29 6.17
CA ARG A 72 7.66 2.41 6.32
C ARG A 72 8.24 1.54 7.42
N TYR A 73 7.57 1.45 8.56
CA TYR A 73 8.13 0.80 9.75
C TYR A 73 7.55 -0.59 9.98
N ARG A 74 6.22 -0.69 10.11
CA ARG A 74 5.59 -1.98 10.47
C ARG A 74 5.80 -3.00 9.37
N SER A 75 5.56 -2.64 8.11
CA SER A 75 5.68 -3.59 7.00
C SER A 75 7.14 -3.96 6.72
N GLU A 76 8.12 -3.07 6.94
CA GLU A 76 9.55 -3.37 6.82
C GLU A 76 10.01 -4.45 7.79
N LYS A 77 9.54 -4.39 9.04
CA LYS A 77 9.84 -5.41 10.05
C LYS A 77 9.41 -6.82 9.62
N TYR A 78 8.32 -6.95 8.87
CA TYR A 78 7.73 -8.25 8.53
C TYR A 78 8.03 -8.72 7.10
N PHE A 79 8.25 -7.79 6.17
CA PHE A 79 8.42 -8.07 4.75
C PHE A 79 9.70 -7.47 4.16
N GLY A 80 10.58 -6.89 4.97
CA GLY A 80 11.87 -6.37 4.50
C GLY A 80 12.82 -7.48 4.04
N PRO A 81 13.85 -7.13 3.24
CA PRO A 81 14.79 -8.08 2.66
C PRO A 81 15.61 -8.86 3.70
N HIS A 82 15.69 -8.36 4.94
CA HIS A 82 16.36 -9.02 6.07
C HIS A 82 15.64 -10.29 6.55
N ARG A 83 14.37 -10.50 6.15
CA ARG A 83 13.66 -11.77 6.38
C ARG A 83 13.87 -12.69 5.20
N THR A 84 15.10 -13.19 5.09
CA THR A 84 15.41 -14.40 4.34
C THR A 84 14.51 -15.52 4.86
N SER A 85 13.81 -16.23 3.96
CA SER A 85 13.18 -17.50 4.33
C SER A 85 14.26 -18.41 4.94
N PRO A 86 14.05 -19.05 6.10
CA PRO A 86 14.90 -20.17 6.49
C PRO A 86 14.65 -21.27 5.48
N GLY A 87 15.53 -21.41 4.50
CA GLY A 87 15.37 -22.42 3.45
C GLY A 87 16.13 -22.08 2.17
N ARG A 88 17.42 -22.37 2.17
CA ARG A 88 18.03 -23.06 1.04
C ARG A 88 18.88 -24.20 1.58
#